data_AF-A0AAD8XJY3-F1
#
_entry.id   AF-A0AAD8XJY3-F1
#
_cell.length_a   1.000
_cell.length_b   1.000
_cell.length_c   1.000
_cell.angle_alpha   90.00
_cell.angle_beta   90.00
_cell.angle_gamma   90.00
#
_symmetry.space_group_name_H-M   'P 1'
#
loop_
_entity.id
_entity.type
_entity.pdbx_description
1 polymer ?
#
loop_
_entity_poly.entity_id
_entity_poly.type
_entity_poly.pdbx_seq_one_letter_code
_entity_poly.pdbx_strand_id
1 'polypeptide(L)'
;MLSQRFARASTVRGAVQAARRTPIVQQRTFFPPQFNDRKVLEEKYPEYPTLSDAEDPNMNGGYINPPFIKRQFRDPHGDWWDKQERRNFGEPVHEDHDLLGMFSPFEYTWTTTGKGLAQIGAFIVVFLGVCGVVKASYPDKASYPREFPDGLERELGGASALRARKAGDADP
;
A
#
# COMPACT_ATOMS: atom_id res chain seq x y z
N MET A 1 -69.90 39.26 -19.13
CA MET A 1 -69.03 38.67 -20.17
C MET A 1 -67.70 39.41 -20.14
N LEU A 2 -66.70 38.86 -19.44
CA LEU A 2 -65.35 39.44 -19.35
C LEU A 2 -64.39 38.60 -20.20
N SER A 3 -63.74 39.25 -21.15
CA SER A 3 -62.70 38.71 -22.02
C SER A 3 -61.36 38.68 -21.29
N GLN A 4 -60.90 37.49 -20.90
CA GLN A 4 -59.51 37.31 -20.48
C GLN A 4 -58.68 36.79 -21.66
N ARG A 5 -57.76 37.65 -22.12
CA ARG A 5 -56.73 37.36 -23.10
C ARG A 5 -55.56 36.67 -22.39
N PHE A 6 -55.29 35.41 -22.71
CA PHE A 6 -54.04 34.77 -22.32
C PHE A 6 -52.95 35.13 -23.35
N ALA A 7 -51.98 35.95 -22.92
CA ALA A 7 -50.77 36.22 -23.68
C ALA A 7 -49.84 35.01 -23.62
N ARG A 8 -49.44 34.47 -24.77
CA ARG A 8 -48.38 33.44 -24.87
C ARG A 8 -47.03 34.12 -24.66
N ALA A 9 -46.33 33.76 -23.58
CA ALA A 9 -44.93 34.11 -23.39
C ALA A 9 -44.05 33.19 -24.25
N SER A 10 -43.40 33.76 -25.27
CA SER A 10 -42.37 33.08 -26.05
C SER A 10 -41.05 33.09 -25.28
N THR A 11 -40.54 31.92 -24.88
CA THR A 11 -39.21 31.78 -24.29
C THR A 11 -38.16 31.78 -25.40
N VAL A 12 -37.58 32.94 -25.67
CA VAL A 12 -36.34 33.03 -26.45
C VAL A 12 -35.22 32.42 -25.60
N ARG A 13 -34.85 31.16 -25.90
CA ARG A 13 -33.63 30.54 -25.41
C ARG A 13 -32.43 31.24 -26.06
N GLY A 14 -31.95 32.31 -25.41
CA GLY A 14 -30.63 32.85 -25.69
C GLY A 14 -29.58 31.82 -25.27
N ALA A 15 -28.90 31.23 -26.24
CA ALA A 15 -27.73 30.39 -26.02
C ALA A 15 -26.60 31.27 -25.45
N VAL A 16 -26.49 31.31 -24.13
CA VAL A 16 -25.28 31.82 -23.46
C VAL A 16 -24.18 30.82 -23.74
N GLN A 17 -23.39 31.06 -24.80
CA GLN A 17 -22.08 30.43 -24.93
C GLN A 17 -21.23 30.96 -23.77
N ALA A 18 -21.24 30.23 -22.66
CA ALA A 18 -20.23 30.37 -21.63
C ALA A 18 -18.89 29.94 -22.25
N ALA A 19 -18.15 30.90 -22.80
CA ALA A 19 -16.75 30.72 -23.13
C ALA A 19 -16.02 30.35 -21.84
N ARG A 20 -15.84 29.04 -21.61
CA ARG A 20 -15.00 28.50 -20.55
C ARG A 20 -13.56 28.87 -20.90
N ARG A 21 -13.13 30.08 -20.52
CA ARG A 21 -11.72 30.44 -20.47
C ARG A 21 -11.09 29.55 -19.41
N THR A 22 -10.37 28.52 -19.83
CA THR A 22 -9.55 27.71 -18.94
C THR A 22 -8.64 28.65 -18.14
N PRO A 23 -8.48 28.46 -16.82
CA PRO A 23 -7.56 29.28 -16.05
C PRO A 23 -6.18 29.17 -16.68
N ILE A 24 -5.58 30.32 -17.01
CA ILE A 24 -4.18 30.40 -17.39
C ILE A 24 -3.42 29.87 -16.17
N VAL A 25 -2.89 28.66 -16.28
CA VAL A 25 -2.03 28.07 -15.26
C VAL A 25 -0.86 29.02 -15.12
N GLN A 26 -0.84 29.75 -14.01
CA GLN A 26 0.22 30.66 -13.67
C GLN A 26 1.46 29.81 -13.37
N GLN A 27 2.32 29.60 -14.39
CA GLN A 27 3.64 28.99 -14.24
C GLN A 27 4.56 29.94 -13.46
N ARG A 28 4.28 30.14 -12.17
CA ARG A 28 5.17 30.84 -11.24
C ARG A 28 6.16 29.84 -10.66
N THR A 29 7.12 29.43 -11.46
CA THR A 29 8.45 29.16 -10.91
C THR A 29 9.28 30.40 -11.14
N PHE A 30 9.67 31.10 -10.06
CA PHE A 30 10.56 32.26 -10.07
C PHE A 30 11.99 31.82 -10.36
N PHE A 31 12.20 31.08 -11.44
CA PHE A 31 13.53 30.77 -11.93
C PHE A 31 13.83 31.68 -13.11
N PRO A 32 15.03 32.30 -13.17
CA PRO A 32 15.44 33.05 -14.33
C PRO A 32 15.31 32.19 -15.60
N PRO A 33 15.01 32.80 -16.77
CA PRO A 33 14.98 32.10 -18.06
C PRO A 33 16.24 31.23 -18.29
N GLN A 34 17.38 31.71 -17.80
CA GLN A 34 18.69 31.04 -17.76
C GLN A 34 18.69 29.63 -17.16
N PHE A 35 17.71 29.27 -16.32
CA PHE A 35 17.67 27.97 -15.63
C PHE A 35 16.48 27.09 -16.06
N ASN A 36 15.40 27.71 -16.52
CA ASN A 36 14.12 27.05 -16.81
C ASN A 36 13.80 27.00 -18.31
N ASP A 37 14.43 27.86 -19.12
CA ASP A 37 14.13 27.92 -20.55
C ASP A 37 14.28 26.55 -21.18
N ARG A 38 13.29 26.18 -21.98
CA ARG A 38 13.22 24.87 -22.62
C ARG A 38 14.51 24.52 -23.37
N LYS A 39 15.17 25.50 -23.99
CA LYS A 39 16.47 25.33 -24.66
C LYS A 39 17.58 24.96 -23.68
N VAL A 40 17.64 25.61 -22.52
CA VAL A 40 18.63 25.30 -21.47
C VAL A 40 18.37 23.92 -20.88
N LEU A 41 17.09 23.55 -20.69
CA LEU A 41 16.71 22.22 -20.23
C LEU A 41 17.06 21.14 -21.24
N GLU A 42 16.78 21.35 -22.53
CA GLU A 42 17.13 20.44 -23.63
C GLU A 42 18.66 20.31 -23.80
N GLU A 43 19.42 21.39 -23.61
CA GLU A 43 20.89 21.36 -23.63
C GLU A 43 21.48 20.64 -22.42
N LYS A 44 20.93 20.88 -21.23
CA LYS A 44 21.44 20.30 -19.98
C LYS A 44 21.02 18.84 -19.78
N TYR A 45 19.82 18.50 -20.26
CA TYR A 45 19.22 17.17 -20.16
C TYR A 45 18.76 16.75 -21.56
N PRO A 46 19.71 16.42 -22.46
CA PRO A 46 19.36 15.87 -23.74
C PRO A 46 18.57 14.57 -23.55
N GLU A 47 17.68 14.28 -24.49
CA GLU A 47 16.91 13.05 -24.48
C GLU A 47 17.86 11.85 -24.58
N TYR A 48 17.68 10.86 -23.70
CA TYR A 48 18.50 9.66 -23.74
C TYR A 48 18.26 8.92 -25.07
N PRO A 49 19.31 8.39 -25.73
CA PRO A 49 19.14 7.60 -26.93
C PRO A 49 18.27 6.38 -26.61
N THR A 50 17.19 6.19 -27.37
CA THR A 50 16.36 5.00 -27.30
C THR A 50 17.08 3.86 -28.02
N LEU A 51 17.68 2.96 -27.25
CA LEU A 51 18.32 1.76 -27.77
C LEU A 51 17.24 0.72 -28.13
N SER A 52 17.44 -0.01 -29.21
CA SER A 52 16.57 -1.14 -29.55
C SER A 52 16.84 -2.34 -28.63
N ASP A 53 15.87 -3.24 -28.47
CA ASP A 53 16.02 -4.48 -27.66
C ASP A 53 17.24 -5.33 -28.09
N ALA A 54 17.70 -5.19 -29.33
CA ALA A 54 18.88 -5.88 -29.84
C ALA A 54 20.21 -5.23 -29.39
N GLU A 55 20.19 -3.92 -29.16
CA GLU A 55 21.35 -3.13 -28.71
C GLU A 55 21.45 -3.10 -27.18
N ASP A 56 20.32 -3.13 -26.49
CA ASP A 56 20.23 -3.14 -25.02
C ASP A 56 19.13 -4.09 -24.52
N PRO A 57 19.39 -5.41 -24.50
CA PRO A 57 18.39 -6.41 -24.12
C PRO A 57 17.88 -6.27 -22.67
N ASN A 58 18.70 -5.68 -21.79
CA ASN A 58 18.38 -5.52 -20.37
C ASN A 58 17.89 -4.10 -20.05
N MET A 59 17.80 -3.22 -21.05
CA MET A 59 17.44 -1.81 -20.90
C MET A 59 18.29 -1.08 -19.85
N ASN A 60 19.57 -1.44 -19.73
CA ASN A 60 20.46 -0.96 -18.68
C ASN A 60 21.48 0.09 -19.17
N GLY A 61 21.37 0.55 -20.41
CA GLY A 61 22.22 1.58 -20.99
C GLY A 61 23.68 1.16 -21.15
N GLY A 62 23.96 -0.14 -21.26
CA GLY A 62 25.33 -0.68 -21.35
C GLY A 62 26.07 -0.70 -20.01
N TYR A 63 25.34 -0.56 -18.89
CA TYR A 63 25.93 -0.67 -17.56
C TYR A 63 26.47 -2.09 -17.32
N ILE A 64 27.66 -2.18 -16.72
CA ILE A 64 28.27 -3.47 -16.36
C ILE A 64 27.52 -4.02 -15.16
N ASN A 65 26.56 -4.90 -15.40
CA ASN A 65 25.78 -5.51 -14.35
C ASN A 65 26.47 -6.80 -13.84
N PRO A 66 27.05 -6.82 -12.61
CA PRO A 66 27.59 -8.04 -12.02
C PRO A 66 26.49 -9.09 -11.78
N PRO A 67 26.84 -10.34 -11.41
CA PRO A 67 25.83 -11.36 -11.10
C PRO A 67 24.89 -10.99 -9.96
N PHE A 68 23.62 -11.40 -10.06
CA PHE A 68 22.58 -11.23 -9.04
C PHE A 68 22.88 -12.07 -7.79
N ILE A 69 23.76 -11.57 -6.92
CA ILE A 69 24.18 -12.24 -5.68
C ILE A 69 24.07 -11.26 -4.53
N LYS A 70 23.28 -11.64 -3.52
CA LYS A 70 23.11 -10.84 -2.31
C LYS A 70 24.41 -10.78 -1.51
N ARG A 71 24.72 -9.59 -0.99
CA ARG A 71 25.96 -9.31 -0.21
C ARG A 71 26.08 -10.13 1.06
N GLN A 72 24.96 -10.58 1.61
CA GLN A 72 24.90 -11.51 2.73
C GLN A 72 25.70 -12.80 2.49
N PHE A 73 25.77 -13.27 1.25
CA PHE A 73 26.49 -14.51 0.88
C PHE A 73 27.97 -14.29 0.56
N ARG A 74 28.43 -13.04 0.51
CA ARG A 74 29.87 -12.75 0.41
C ARG A 74 30.58 -13.17 1.69
N ASP A 75 31.85 -13.52 1.59
CA ASP A 75 32.66 -13.93 2.73
C ASP A 75 32.60 -12.89 3.87
N PRO A 76 32.07 -13.24 5.06
CA PRO A 76 32.01 -12.33 6.20
C PRO A 76 33.38 -11.97 6.77
N HIS A 77 34.41 -12.76 6.51
CA HIS A 77 35.77 -12.55 7.02
C HIS A 77 36.72 -11.95 5.99
N GLY A 78 36.22 -11.63 4.80
CA GLY A 78 36.99 -11.00 3.74
C GLY A 78 37.54 -9.62 4.13
N ASP A 79 38.69 -9.25 3.56
CA ASP A 79 39.29 -7.93 3.79
C ASP A 79 38.63 -6.84 2.93
N TRP A 80 37.34 -6.57 3.19
CA TRP A 80 36.57 -5.56 2.48
C TRP A 80 36.96 -4.13 2.88
N TRP A 81 36.91 -3.19 1.93
CA TRP A 81 37.05 -1.75 2.22
C TRP A 81 35.88 -1.24 3.07
N ASP A 82 34.65 -1.53 2.64
CA ASP A 82 33.43 -1.34 3.42
C ASP A 82 33.09 -2.66 4.13
N LYS A 83 33.40 -2.72 5.43
CA LYS A 83 33.17 -3.92 6.26
C LYS A 83 31.68 -4.22 6.48
N GLN A 84 30.81 -3.20 6.48
CA GLN A 84 29.39 -3.37 6.76
C GLN A 84 28.68 -3.98 5.56
N GLU A 85 28.93 -3.43 4.38
CA GLU A 85 28.31 -3.86 3.13
C GLU A 85 29.09 -4.98 2.41
N ARG A 86 30.28 -5.36 2.92
CA ARG A 86 31.20 -6.34 2.30
C ARG A 86 31.53 -5.95 0.85
N ARG A 87 32.02 -4.72 0.67
CA ARG A 87 32.31 -4.11 -0.64
C ARG A 87 33.71 -3.52 -0.71
N ASN A 88 34.34 -3.65 -1.87
CA ASN A 88 35.58 -2.95 -2.20
C ASN A 88 35.34 -1.63 -2.93
N PHE A 89 36.26 -0.68 -2.78
CA PHE A 89 36.20 0.59 -3.48
C PHE A 89 36.34 0.38 -5.00
N GLY A 90 35.46 0.99 -5.80
CA GLY A 90 35.47 0.88 -7.26
C GLY A 90 34.95 -0.44 -7.84
N GLU A 91 34.43 -1.36 -7.02
CA GLU A 91 33.77 -2.56 -7.54
C GLU A 91 32.47 -2.18 -8.28
N PRO A 92 32.15 -2.81 -9.44
CA PRO A 92 30.83 -2.67 -10.06
C PRO A 92 29.72 -3.12 -9.11
N VAL A 93 28.64 -2.36 -9.08
CA VAL A 93 27.48 -2.59 -8.21
C VAL A 93 26.35 -3.13 -9.07
N HIS A 94 25.59 -4.12 -8.59
CA HIS A 94 24.41 -4.61 -9.33
C HIS A 94 23.37 -3.50 -9.46
N GLU A 95 22.62 -3.46 -10.55
CA GLU A 95 21.54 -2.46 -10.72
C GLU A 95 20.53 -2.50 -9.56
N ASP A 96 20.02 -3.69 -9.23
CA ASP A 96 19.19 -3.97 -8.05
C ASP A 96 19.98 -4.07 -6.72
N HIS A 97 20.95 -3.19 -6.49
CA HIS A 97 21.74 -3.20 -5.26
C HIS A 97 20.92 -2.85 -4.01
N ASP A 98 19.82 -2.14 -4.16
CA ASP A 98 18.85 -1.91 -3.09
C ASP A 98 18.24 -3.23 -2.56
N LEU A 99 17.98 -4.18 -3.47
CA LEU A 99 17.51 -5.53 -3.13
C LEU A 99 18.65 -6.47 -2.69
N LEU A 100 19.84 -6.34 -3.27
CA LEU A 100 21.00 -7.20 -3.00
C LEU A 100 21.91 -6.69 -1.87
N GLY A 101 21.62 -5.51 -1.32
CA GLY A 101 22.35 -4.84 -0.25
C GLY A 101 22.37 -5.64 1.05
N MET A 102 23.27 -5.30 1.98
CA MET A 102 23.29 -5.95 3.29
C MET A 102 22.04 -5.62 4.12
N PHE A 103 21.51 -4.40 3.94
CA PHE A 103 20.34 -3.90 4.66
C PHE A 103 18.99 -4.35 4.08
N SER A 104 18.99 -5.11 2.99
CA SER A 104 17.77 -5.72 2.45
C SER A 104 17.36 -6.95 3.28
N PRO A 105 16.08 -7.38 3.25
CA PRO A 105 15.58 -8.49 4.07
C PRO A 105 16.42 -9.76 3.97
N PHE A 106 16.88 -10.29 5.11
CA PHE A 106 17.81 -11.42 5.18
C PHE A 106 17.29 -12.66 4.44
N GLU A 107 18.16 -13.29 3.65
CA GLU A 107 17.82 -14.47 2.86
C GLU A 107 18.20 -15.76 3.61
N TYR A 108 17.24 -16.64 3.80
CA TYR A 108 17.44 -17.90 4.52
C TYR A 108 17.64 -19.07 3.54
N THR A 109 18.74 -19.80 3.69
CA THR A 109 19.11 -20.92 2.78
C THR A 109 18.86 -22.31 3.35
N TRP A 110 18.42 -22.41 4.60
CA TRP A 110 18.20 -23.71 5.26
C TRP A 110 16.97 -24.46 4.74
N THR A 111 16.02 -23.76 4.13
CA THR A 111 14.80 -24.35 3.54
C THR A 111 14.38 -23.59 2.28
N THR A 112 13.57 -24.22 1.44
CA THR A 112 12.95 -23.58 0.27
C THR A 112 11.68 -22.85 0.67
N THR A 113 11.34 -21.74 -0.01
CA THR A 113 10.13 -20.94 0.25
C THR A 113 8.86 -21.78 0.37
N GLY A 114 8.63 -22.71 -0.56
CA GLY A 114 7.44 -23.58 -0.54
C GLY A 114 7.35 -24.47 0.71
N LYS A 115 8.48 -25.06 1.13
CA LYS A 115 8.53 -25.86 2.37
C LYS A 115 8.35 -25.00 3.62
N GLY A 116 8.95 -23.82 3.67
CA GLY A 116 8.78 -22.88 4.79
C GLY A 116 7.33 -22.46 4.97
N LEU A 117 6.65 -22.12 3.86
CA LEU A 117 5.22 -21.80 3.88
C LEU A 117 4.36 -22.99 4.31
N ALA A 118 4.67 -24.20 3.84
CA ALA A 118 3.96 -25.41 4.27
C ALA A 118 4.12 -25.67 5.77
N GLN A 119 5.32 -25.48 6.34
CA GLN A 119 5.58 -25.67 7.77
C GLN A 119 4.81 -24.65 8.62
N ILE A 120 4.86 -23.36 8.27
CA ILE A 120 4.13 -22.31 9.00
C ILE A 120 2.62 -22.52 8.86
N GLY A 121 2.14 -22.83 7.66
CA GLY A 121 0.74 -23.11 7.40
C GLY A 121 0.24 -24.31 8.21
N ALA A 122 0.98 -25.42 8.22
CA ALA A 122 0.65 -26.59 9.02
C ALA A 122 0.60 -26.26 10.52
N PHE A 123 1.57 -25.49 11.03
CA PHE A 123 1.55 -25.04 12.42
C PHE A 123 0.28 -24.25 12.76
N ILE A 124 -0.08 -23.26 11.93
CA ILE A 124 -1.27 -22.42 12.15
C ILE A 124 -2.54 -23.28 12.12
N VAL A 125 -2.68 -24.16 11.11
CA VAL A 125 -3.86 -25.01 10.95
C VAL A 125 -4.01 -25.97 12.12
N VAL A 126 -2.93 -26.62 12.54
CA VAL A 126 -2.96 -27.54 13.69
C VAL A 126 -3.28 -26.79 14.98
N PHE A 127 -2.63 -25.66 15.23
CA PHE A 127 -2.85 -24.86 16.44
C PHE A 127 -4.30 -24.37 16.52
N LEU A 128 -4.79 -23.70 15.48
CA LEU A 128 -6.17 -23.20 15.46
C LEU A 128 -7.19 -24.34 15.41
N GLY A 129 -6.86 -25.46 14.77
CA GLY A 129 -7.66 -26.67 14.78
C GLY A 129 -7.85 -27.21 16.20
N VAL A 130 -6.77 -27.32 16.98
CA VAL A 130 -6.84 -27.74 18.39
C VAL A 130 -7.65 -26.72 19.21
N CYS A 131 -7.40 -25.42 19.07
CA CYS A 131 -8.20 -24.40 19.76
C CYS A 131 -9.70 -24.51 19.41
N GLY A 132 -10.04 -24.76 18.15
CA GLY A 132 -11.41 -24.95 17.70
C GLY A 132 -12.06 -26.20 18.29
N VAL A 133 -11.35 -27.33 18.29
CA VAL A 133 -11.82 -28.58 18.91
C VAL A 133 -12.03 -28.41 20.40
N VAL A 134 -11.08 -27.77 21.10
CA VAL A 134 -11.23 -27.45 22.53
C VAL A 134 -12.45 -26.57 22.74
N LYS A 135 -12.61 -25.48 21.99
CA LYS A 135 -13.75 -24.58 22.13
C LYS A 135 -15.10 -25.28 21.89
N ALA A 136 -15.16 -26.22 20.95
CA ALA A 136 -16.37 -26.99 20.65
C ALA A 136 -16.66 -28.10 21.67
N SER A 137 -15.62 -28.67 22.29
CA SER A 137 -15.75 -29.81 23.20
C SER A 137 -15.75 -29.42 24.67
N TYR A 138 -15.34 -28.18 25.00
CA TYR A 138 -15.25 -27.72 26.38
C TYR A 138 -16.66 -27.55 26.95
N PRO A 139 -16.96 -28.17 28.11
CA PRO A 139 -18.28 -28.05 28.71
C PRO A 139 -18.56 -26.60 29.09
N ASP A 140 -19.82 -26.21 29.00
CA ASP A 140 -20.24 -24.88 29.39
C ASP A 140 -19.90 -24.59 30.85
N LYS A 141 -19.71 -23.31 31.14
CA LYS A 141 -19.36 -22.85 32.48
C LYS A 141 -20.46 -23.27 33.44
N ALA A 142 -20.10 -23.98 34.51
CA ALA A 142 -21.00 -24.40 35.59
C ALA A 142 -21.46 -23.24 36.50
N SER A 143 -21.73 -22.07 35.92
CA SER A 143 -22.28 -20.92 36.62
C SER A 143 -23.31 -20.25 35.72
N TYR A 144 -24.47 -19.92 36.28
CA TYR A 144 -25.40 -19.03 35.62
C TYR A 144 -24.76 -17.65 35.39
N PRO A 145 -24.93 -17.04 34.20
CA PRO A 145 -24.50 -15.68 33.95
C PRO A 145 -25.13 -14.71 34.96
N ARG A 146 -24.36 -13.69 35.33
CA ARG A 146 -24.77 -12.71 36.34
C ARG A 146 -25.98 -11.93 35.85
N GLU A 147 -27.01 -11.89 36.68
CA GLU A 147 -28.21 -11.10 36.45
C GLU A 147 -28.11 -9.75 37.16
N PHE A 148 -28.76 -8.74 36.58
CA PHE A 148 -28.84 -7.40 37.13
C PHE A 148 -30.29 -6.92 37.20
N PRO A 149 -30.64 -6.10 38.21
CA PRO A 149 -31.95 -5.45 38.28
C PRO A 149 -32.24 -4.69 36.99
N ASP A 150 -33.41 -4.92 36.40
CA ASP A 150 -33.89 -4.33 35.13
C ASP A 150 -32.89 -4.43 33.96
N GLY A 151 -31.92 -5.35 34.01
CA GLY A 151 -30.88 -5.49 32.99
C GLY A 151 -30.00 -4.25 32.82
N LEU A 152 -29.93 -3.37 33.84
CA LEU A 152 -29.22 -2.08 33.78
C LEU A 152 -29.64 -1.22 32.57
N GLU A 153 -30.90 -1.32 32.14
CA GLU A 153 -31.38 -0.68 30.91
C GLU A 153 -31.16 0.84 30.93
N ARG A 154 -31.44 1.51 32.05
CA ARG A 154 -31.22 2.95 32.20
C ARG A 154 -29.73 3.31 32.15
N GLU A 155 -28.90 2.53 32.82
CA GLU A 155 -27.47 2.78 32.95
C GLU A 155 -26.70 2.49 31.66
N LEU A 156 -27.20 1.58 30.81
CA LEU A 156 -26.59 1.17 29.55
C LEU A 156 -27.05 1.98 28.33
N GLY A 157 -27.92 2.98 28.51
CA GLY A 157 -28.33 3.89 27.44
C GLY A 157 -29.81 3.86 27.06
N GLY A 158 -30.65 3.19 27.85
CA GLY A 158 -32.09 3.14 27.68
C GLY A 158 -32.57 2.08 26.69
N ALA A 159 -33.84 2.17 26.30
CA ALA A 159 -34.55 1.14 25.54
C ALA A 159 -33.94 0.76 24.17
N SER A 160 -33.06 1.60 23.60
CA SER A 160 -32.36 1.33 22.35
C SER A 160 -31.02 0.63 22.51
N ALA A 161 -30.51 0.47 23.75
CA ALA A 161 -29.23 -0.14 24.03
C ALA A 161 -29.34 -1.63 24.37
N LEU A 162 -28.26 -2.38 24.11
CA LEU A 162 -28.14 -3.78 24.53
C LEU A 162 -28.09 -3.86 26.06
N ARG A 163 -29.19 -4.30 26.65
CA ARG A 163 -29.32 -4.52 28.10
C ARG A 163 -28.49 -5.72 28.59
N ALA A 164 -28.11 -5.70 29.85
CA ALA A 164 -27.61 -6.87 30.55
C ALA A 164 -28.74 -7.87 30.85
N ARG A 165 -28.36 -9.09 31.24
CA ARG A 165 -29.33 -10.13 31.58
C ARG A 165 -30.08 -9.78 32.86
N LYS A 166 -31.38 -10.09 32.89
CA LYS A 166 -32.24 -9.88 34.06
C LYS A 166 -32.92 -11.19 34.48
N ALA A 167 -33.38 -11.24 35.72
CA ALA A 167 -34.14 -12.38 36.23
C ALA A 167 -35.40 -12.63 35.39
N GLY A 168 -35.62 -13.89 35.01
CA GLY A 168 -36.76 -14.31 34.17
C GLY A 168 -36.49 -14.26 32.65
N ASP A 169 -35.28 -13.88 32.23
CA ASP A 169 -34.84 -14.14 30.86
C ASP A 169 -34.67 -15.65 30.62
N ALA A 170 -34.84 -16.09 29.37
CA ALA A 170 -34.63 -17.49 29.00
C ALA A 170 -33.19 -17.94 29.33
N ASP A 171 -33.08 -19.19 29.75
CA ASP A 171 -31.79 -19.82 30.02
C ASP A 171 -30.91 -19.82 28.75
N PRO A 172 -29.58 -19.63 28.91
CA PRO A 172 -28.64 -19.50 27.80
C PRO A 172 -28.36 -20.83 27.10
#